data_AF-A0A392MFE3-F1
#
_entry.id   AF-A0A392MFE3-F1
#
_cell.length_a   1.000
_cell.length_b   1.000
_cell.length_c   1.000
_cell.angle_alpha   90.00
_cell.angle_beta   90.00
_cell.angle_gamma   90.00
#
_symmetry.space_group_name_H-M   'P 1'
#
loop_
_entity.id
_entity.type
_entity.pdbx_description
1 polymer ?
#
loop_
_entity_poly.entity_id
_entity_poly.type
_entity_poly.pdbx_seq_one_letter_code
_entity_poly.pdbx_strand_id
1 'polypeptide(L)'
;MADDKQFVQPAIPRFDGYYHHWAMLMENLIRSKEYWNLVEIRIPSLPTAPMPEQTKTVEDARLKDLKLKNYPFQAIDRSIIETILKKDSTKDIWESLKMKYSGSTKVKPAQLQALRREFEILGMKESESVEEYFSRTLTILQTR
;
A
#
# COMPACT_ATOMS: atom_id res chain seq x y z
N MET A 1 12.74 -35.04 -14.74
CA MET A 1 11.72 -34.69 -13.74
C MET A 1 11.80 -33.18 -13.59
N ALA A 2 10.78 -32.47 -14.07
CA ALA A 2 10.78 -31.00 -14.04
C ALA A 2 10.55 -30.56 -12.60
N ASP A 3 11.44 -29.69 -12.13
CA ASP A 3 11.42 -29.06 -10.82
C ASP A 3 10.14 -28.20 -10.73
N ASP A 4 9.11 -28.74 -10.08
CA ASP A 4 7.87 -28.04 -9.79
C ASP A 4 8.18 -27.00 -8.74
N LYS A 5 8.67 -25.83 -9.19
CA LYS A 5 8.87 -24.66 -8.35
C LYS A 5 7.52 -24.32 -7.75
N GLN A 6 7.32 -24.80 -6.53
CA GLN A 6 6.15 -24.55 -5.73
C GLN A 6 6.09 -23.04 -5.49
N PHE A 7 5.39 -22.33 -6.37
CA PHE A 7 5.10 -20.92 -6.21
C PHE A 7 4.24 -20.82 -4.94
N VAL A 8 4.89 -20.50 -3.83
CA VAL A 8 4.22 -20.24 -2.56
C VAL A 8 3.15 -19.21 -2.83
N GLN A 9 1.89 -19.54 -2.55
CA GLN A 9 0.81 -18.59 -2.80
C GLN A 9 1.12 -17.30 -2.02
N PRO A 10 1.19 -16.14 -2.69
CA PRO A 10 1.48 -14.89 -2.01
C PRO A 10 0.42 -14.65 -0.94
N ALA A 11 0.87 -14.55 0.31
CA ALA A 11 -0.01 -14.25 1.44
C ALA A 11 -0.65 -12.87 1.24
N ILE A 12 -1.89 -12.72 1.71
CA ILE A 12 -2.60 -11.43 1.61
C ILE A 12 -1.86 -10.41 2.46
N PRO A 13 -1.32 -9.31 1.87
CA PRO A 13 -0.57 -8.32 2.63
C PRO A 13 -1.51 -7.60 3.58
N ARG A 14 -1.19 -7.66 4.88
CA ARG A 14 -1.94 -6.96 5.93
C ARG A 14 -1.62 -5.46 5.88
N PHE A 15 -2.63 -4.63 6.09
CA PHE A 15 -2.49 -3.19 6.11
C PHE A 15 -1.95 -2.73 7.47
N ASP A 16 -0.80 -2.07 7.46
CA ASP A 16 -0.05 -1.62 8.63
C ASP A 16 -0.05 -0.07 8.77
N GLY A 17 -0.83 0.61 7.94
CA GLY A 17 -0.87 2.08 7.85
C GLY A 17 0.06 2.67 6.78
N TYR A 18 0.93 1.87 6.17
CA TYR A 18 1.82 2.30 5.08
C TYR A 18 1.16 2.08 3.73
N TYR A 19 0.29 3.02 3.33
CA TYR A 19 -0.51 2.86 2.11
C TYR A 19 0.31 2.54 0.86
N HIS A 20 1.41 3.25 0.59
CA HIS A 20 2.18 3.03 -0.64
C HIS A 20 2.81 1.63 -0.70
N HIS A 21 3.37 1.15 0.42
CA HIS A 21 3.97 -0.18 0.49
C HIS A 21 2.90 -1.27 0.39
N TRP A 22 1.82 -1.15 1.17
CA TRP A 22 0.70 -2.07 1.11
C TRP A 22 0.06 -2.11 -0.28
N ALA A 23 -0.20 -0.96 -0.89
CA ALA A 23 -0.80 -0.84 -2.22
C ALA A 23 0.07 -1.53 -3.28
N MET A 24 1.39 -1.37 -3.21
CA MET A 24 2.33 -2.04 -4.13
C MET A 24 2.23 -3.58 -4.03
N LEU A 25 2.22 -4.13 -2.81
CA LEU A 25 2.11 -5.58 -2.59
C LEU A 25 0.74 -6.10 -3.03
N MET A 26 -0.31 -5.38 -2.66
CA MET A 26 -1.69 -5.76 -2.90
C MET A 26 -2.06 -5.64 -4.38
N GLU A 27 -1.57 -4.62 -5.07
CA GLU A 27 -1.69 -4.47 -6.53
C GLU A 27 -1.05 -5.65 -7.26
N ASN A 28 0.16 -6.05 -6.85
CA ASN A 28 0.84 -7.20 -7.46
C ASN A 28 0.03 -8.49 -7.25
N LEU A 29 -0.49 -8.72 -6.04
CA LEU A 29 -1.37 -9.86 -5.75
C LEU A 29 -2.61 -9.86 -6.65
N ILE A 30 -3.29 -8.72 -6.78
CA ILE A 30 -4.51 -8.60 -7.58
C ILE A 30 -4.23 -8.78 -9.08
N ARG A 31 -3.11 -8.23 -9.58
CA ARG A 31 -2.65 -8.42 -10.96
C ARG A 31 -2.32 -9.89 -11.25
N SER A 32 -1.70 -10.60 -10.31
CA SER A 32 -1.42 -12.04 -10.45
C SER A 32 -2.68 -12.91 -10.55
N LYS A 33 -3.83 -12.39 -10.09
CA LYS A 33 -5.14 -13.06 -10.17
C LYS A 33 -6.01 -12.53 -11.33
N GLU A 34 -5.46 -11.67 -12.18
CA GLU A 34 -6.14 -11.06 -13.34
C GLU A 34 -7.40 -10.22 -12.97
N TYR A 35 -7.49 -9.76 -11.72
CA TYR A 35 -8.65 -8.99 -11.23
C TYR A 35 -8.45 -7.47 -11.28
N TRP A 36 -7.26 -6.98 -11.65
CA TRP A 36 -6.90 -5.56 -11.58
C TRP A 36 -7.87 -4.63 -12.32
N ASN A 37 -8.39 -5.07 -13.46
CA ASN A 37 -9.32 -4.30 -14.28
C ASN A 37 -10.58 -3.85 -13.51
N LEU A 38 -10.98 -4.57 -12.45
CA LEU A 38 -12.15 -4.25 -11.62
C LEU A 38 -11.87 -3.18 -10.57
N VAL A 39 -10.60 -2.98 -10.20
CA VAL A 39 -10.17 -1.88 -9.32
C VAL A 39 -10.10 -0.59 -10.11
N GLU A 40 -9.59 -0.66 -11.35
CA GLU A 40 -9.37 0.48 -12.21
C GLU A 40 -10.67 0.96 -12.89
N ILE A 41 -11.46 0.02 -13.42
CA ILE A 41 -12.69 0.29 -14.16
C ILE A 41 -13.90 0.04 -13.26
N ARG A 42 -14.78 1.05 -13.13
CA ARG A 42 -16.07 0.85 -12.46
C ARG A 42 -16.88 -0.15 -13.29
N ILE A 43 -17.41 -1.19 -12.66
CA ILE A 43 -18.34 -2.12 -13.32
C ILE A 43 -19.45 -1.32 -13.99
N PRO A 44 -19.61 -1.41 -15.33
CA PRO A 44 -20.58 -0.60 -16.04
C PRO A 44 -22.00 -0.95 -15.59
N SER A 45 -22.85 0.07 -15.45
CA SER A 45 -24.28 -0.11 -15.23
C SER A 45 -24.91 -0.66 -16.50
N LEU A 46 -25.83 -1.62 -16.36
CA LEU A 46 -26.58 -2.13 -17.50
C LEU A 46 -27.41 -0.99 -18.14
N PRO A 47 -27.43 -0.88 -19.47
CA PRO A 47 -28.32 0.06 -20.17
C PRO A 47 -29.79 -0.38 -20.04
N THR A 48 -30.72 0.52 -20.36
CA THR A 48 -32.18 0.31 -20.24
C THR A 48 -32.70 -0.90 -21.03
N ALA A 49 -32.02 -1.28 -22.12
CA ALA A 49 -32.29 -2.50 -22.89
C ALA A 49 -30.96 -3.25 -23.10
N PRO A 50 -30.54 -4.10 -22.14
CA PRO A 50 -29.26 -4.76 -22.22
C PRO A 50 -29.33 -5.99 -23.15
N MET A 51 -28.33 -6.14 -24.00
CA MET A 51 -28.17 -7.34 -24.83
C MET A 51 -27.76 -8.53 -23.93
N PRO A 52 -28.17 -9.78 -24.21
CA PRO A 52 -27.88 -10.92 -23.33
C PRO A 52 -26.38 -11.21 -23.13
N GLU A 53 -25.52 -10.72 -24.02
CA GLU A 53 -24.05 -10.80 -23.87
C GLU A 53 -23.52 -9.75 -22.88
N GLN A 54 -24.15 -8.56 -22.83
CA GLN A 54 -23.77 -7.49 -21.90
C GLN A 54 -24.17 -7.83 -20.47
N THR A 55 -25.35 -8.44 -20.26
CA THR A 55 -25.78 -8.91 -18.94
C THR A 55 -24.82 -9.94 -18.36
N LYS A 56 -24.46 -10.96 -19.15
CA LYS A 56 -23.49 -11.99 -18.72
C LYS A 56 -22.14 -11.40 -18.34
N THR A 57 -21.62 -10.47 -19.15
CA THR A 57 -20.33 -9.82 -18.89
C THR A 57 -20.34 -9.01 -17.59
N VAL A 58 -21.43 -8.29 -17.30
CA VAL A 58 -21.58 -7.51 -16.06
C VAL A 58 -21.75 -8.42 -14.85
N GLU A 59 -22.48 -9.53 -14.97
CA GLU A 59 -22.64 -10.52 -13.90
C GLU A 59 -21.32 -11.20 -13.56
N ASP A 60 -20.52 -11.59 -14.56
CA ASP A 60 -19.18 -12.14 -14.37
C ASP A 60 -18.26 -11.12 -13.68
N ALA A 61 -18.32 -9.85 -14.07
CA ALA A 61 -17.57 -8.77 -13.43
C ALA A 61 -17.99 -8.57 -11.96
N ARG A 62 -19.29 -8.63 -11.66
CA ARG A 62 -19.81 -8.56 -10.28
C ARG A 62 -19.34 -9.74 -9.44
N LEU A 63 -19.36 -10.95 -9.99
CA LEU A 63 -18.89 -12.14 -9.28
C LEU A 63 -17.39 -12.05 -8.98
N LYS A 64 -16.60 -11.56 -9.93
CA LYS A 64 -15.17 -11.32 -9.72
C LYS A 64 -14.92 -10.19 -8.71
N ASP A 65 -15.71 -9.12 -8.70
CA ASP A 65 -15.60 -8.05 -7.70
C ASP A 65 -15.93 -8.55 -6.29
N LEU A 66 -16.94 -9.41 -6.12
CA LEU A 66 -17.22 -10.05 -4.84
C LEU A 66 -16.03 -10.87 -4.33
N LYS A 67 -15.37 -11.62 -5.22
CA LYS A 67 -14.13 -12.34 -4.88
C LYS A 67 -13.02 -11.37 -4.49
N LEU A 68 -12.87 -10.29 -5.24
CA LEU A 68 -11.83 -9.29 -5.06
C LEU A 68 -11.98 -8.52 -3.73
N LYS A 69 -13.21 -8.19 -3.32
CA LYS A 69 -13.51 -7.54 -2.03
C LYS A 69 -12.99 -8.31 -0.82
N ASN A 70 -12.91 -9.63 -0.90
CA ASN A 70 -12.38 -10.44 0.18
C ASN A 70 -10.92 -10.10 0.49
N TYR A 71 -10.13 -9.68 -0.50
CA TYR A 71 -8.73 -9.37 -0.27
C TYR A 71 -8.58 -8.11 0.60
N PRO A 72 -9.14 -6.92 0.27
CA PRO A 72 -9.09 -5.78 1.16
C PRO A 72 -9.68 -6.06 2.54
N PHE A 73 -10.80 -6.79 2.65
CA PHE A 73 -11.39 -7.13 3.95
C PHE A 73 -10.50 -8.04 4.81
N GLN A 74 -9.74 -8.94 4.19
CA GLN A 74 -8.75 -9.75 4.89
C GLN A 74 -7.43 -8.99 5.14
N ALA A 75 -7.18 -7.90 4.42
CA ALA A 75 -5.98 -7.09 4.58
C ALA A 75 -6.13 -6.06 5.72
N ILE A 76 -7.33 -5.50 5.92
CA ILE A 76 -7.56 -4.36 6.83
C ILE A 76 -8.29 -4.78 8.11
N ASP A 77 -8.01 -4.09 9.22
CA ASP A 77 -8.68 -4.34 10.50
C ASP A 77 -10.10 -3.78 10.53
N ARG A 78 -10.94 -4.38 11.39
CA ARG A 78 -12.35 -3.97 11.58
C ARG A 78 -12.51 -2.47 11.86
N SER A 79 -11.62 -1.88 12.65
CA SER A 79 -11.64 -0.45 12.95
C SER A 79 -11.49 0.42 11.71
N ILE A 80 -10.70 -0.03 10.72
CA ILE A 80 -10.53 0.66 9.44
C ILE A 80 -11.76 0.46 8.56
N ILE A 81 -12.30 -0.76 8.52
CA ILE A 81 -13.55 -1.09 7.79
C ILE A 81 -14.69 -0.17 8.25
N GLU A 82 -14.85 0.03 9.56
CA GLU A 82 -15.91 0.87 10.13
C GLU A 82 -15.78 2.34 9.69
N THR A 83 -14.57 2.81 9.36
CA THR A 83 -14.36 4.19 8.87
C THR A 83 -14.69 4.40 7.39
N ILE A 84 -14.85 3.34 6.60
CA ILE A 84 -15.13 3.45 5.16
C ILE A 84 -16.63 3.61 4.95
N LEU A 85 -17.07 4.77 4.43
CA LEU A 85 -18.50 5.05 4.24
C LEU A 85 -19.12 4.22 3.11
N LYS A 86 -18.39 4.05 2.00
CA LYS A 86 -18.88 3.36 0.81
C LYS A 86 -18.08 2.09 0.52
N LYS A 87 -18.76 0.95 0.47
CA LYS A 87 -18.16 -0.39 0.33
C LYS A 87 -18.81 -1.22 -0.79
N ASP A 88 -19.48 -0.54 -1.73
CA ASP A 88 -20.31 -1.19 -2.75
C ASP A 88 -19.48 -1.90 -3.83
N SER A 89 -18.23 -1.48 -4.05
CA SER A 89 -17.26 -2.12 -4.93
C SER A 89 -15.88 -2.21 -4.30
N THR A 90 -15.01 -3.10 -4.78
CA THR A 90 -13.59 -3.12 -4.37
C THR A 90 -12.95 -1.76 -4.61
N LYS A 91 -13.29 -1.10 -5.71
CA LYS A 91 -12.83 0.24 -6.06
C LYS A 91 -13.18 1.28 -4.99
N ASP A 92 -14.42 1.28 -4.48
CA ASP A 92 -14.81 2.23 -3.43
C ASP A 92 -13.98 2.05 -2.14
N ILE A 93 -13.69 0.80 -1.78
CA ILE A 93 -12.84 0.47 -0.62
C ILE A 93 -11.40 0.94 -0.86
N TRP A 94 -10.84 0.64 -2.03
CA TRP A 94 -9.47 1.01 -2.40
C TRP A 94 -9.27 2.53 -2.44
N GLU A 95 -10.17 3.27 -3.08
CA GLU A 95 -10.12 4.74 -3.13
C GLU A 95 -10.31 5.36 -1.73
N SER A 96 -11.16 4.77 -0.88
CA SER A 96 -11.30 5.24 0.50
C SER A 96 -10.00 5.08 1.30
N LEU A 97 -9.30 3.94 1.14
CA LEU A 97 -7.98 3.72 1.76
C LEU A 97 -6.93 4.69 1.20
N LYS A 98 -6.92 4.92 -0.11
CA LYS A 98 -6.04 5.88 -0.77
C LYS A 98 -6.25 7.29 -0.25
N MET A 99 -7.49 7.76 -0.19
CA MET A 99 -7.81 9.10 0.29
C MET A 99 -7.38 9.31 1.74
N LYS A 100 -7.57 8.30 2.59
CA LYS A 100 -7.27 8.40 4.02
C LYS A 100 -5.78 8.26 4.34
N TYR A 101 -5.04 7.45 3.57
CA TYR A 101 -3.68 7.05 3.94
C TYR A 101 -2.60 7.39 2.89
N SER A 102 -2.92 7.97 1.74
CA SER A 102 -1.92 8.38 0.73
C SER A 102 -0.92 9.43 1.22
N GLY A 103 -1.31 10.29 2.17
CA GLY A 103 -0.43 11.23 2.86
C GLY A 103 0.25 10.68 4.12
N SER A 104 -0.11 9.47 4.55
CA SER A 104 0.44 8.82 5.74
C SER A 104 1.79 8.17 5.41
N THR A 105 2.78 8.96 5.04
CA THR A 105 4.17 8.51 5.12
C THR A 105 4.55 8.52 6.60
N LYS A 106 4.28 7.42 7.31
CA LYS A 106 4.96 7.16 8.58
C LYS A 106 6.44 6.93 8.26
N VAL A 107 7.20 7.98 7.92
CA VAL A 107 8.63 7.90 7.62
C VAL A 107 9.25 6.91 8.61
N LYS A 108 9.94 5.86 8.13
CA LYS A 108 10.43 4.78 8.99
C LYS A 108 11.07 5.44 10.21
N PRO A 109 10.61 5.17 11.45
CA PRO A 109 11.16 5.80 12.64
C PRO A 109 12.69 5.73 12.65
N ALA A 110 13.26 4.64 12.13
CA ALA A 110 14.69 4.46 11.91
C ALA A 110 15.34 5.48 10.95
N GLN A 111 14.73 5.80 9.80
CA GLN A 111 15.26 6.82 8.87
C GLN A 111 15.16 8.22 9.47
N LEU A 112 14.05 8.52 10.14
CA LEU A 112 13.85 9.81 10.79
C LEU A 112 14.76 9.98 12.02
N GLN A 113 15.03 8.88 12.74
CA GLN A 113 15.98 8.83 13.84
C GLN A 113 17.43 8.92 13.36
N ALA A 114 17.78 8.28 12.24
CA ALA A 114 19.08 8.45 11.60
C ALA A 114 19.31 9.91 11.20
N LEU A 115 18.33 10.52 10.55
CA LEU A 115 18.40 11.94 10.17
C LEU A 115 18.47 12.87 11.41
N ARG A 116 17.71 12.58 12.47
CA ARG A 116 17.79 13.31 13.74
C ARG A 116 19.16 13.17 14.39
N ARG A 117 19.75 11.97 14.42
CA ARG A 117 21.12 11.77 14.92
C ARG A 117 22.13 12.54 14.08
N GLU A 118 22.02 12.49 12.76
CA GLU A 118 22.88 13.26 11.85
C GLU A 118 22.75 14.77 12.13
N PHE A 119 21.54 15.26 12.36
CA PHE A 119 21.29 16.66 12.68
C PHE A 119 21.80 17.08 14.08
N GLU A 120 21.55 16.27 15.11
CA GLU A 120 22.10 16.47 16.46
C GLU A 120 23.63 16.45 16.46
N ILE A 121 24.24 15.73 15.52
CA ILE A 121 25.68 15.70 15.39
C ILE A 121 26.23 16.90 14.60
N LEU A 122 25.49 17.42 13.62
CA LEU A 122 25.81 18.67 12.92
C LEU A 122 25.63 19.92 13.79
N GLY A 123 24.92 19.82 14.93
CA GLY A 123 24.92 20.88 15.93
C GLY A 123 26.23 20.91 16.73
N MET A 124 26.92 22.05 16.74
CA MET A 124 28.02 22.30 17.68
C MET A 124 27.43 22.50 19.08
N LYS A 125 27.96 21.79 20.07
CA LYS A 125 27.51 21.93 21.47
C LYS A 125 28.17 23.14 22.13
N GLU A 126 27.51 23.74 23.11
CA GLU A 126 28.04 24.91 23.85
C GLU A 126 29.37 24.62 24.56
N SER A 127 29.63 23.36 24.90
CA SER A 127 30.83 22.89 25.59
C SER A 127 31.90 22.30 24.65
N GLU A 128 31.64 22.27 23.35
CA GLU A 128 32.52 21.65 22.34
C GLU A 128 33.39 22.72 21.70
N SER A 129 34.67 22.43 21.49
CA SER A 129 35.56 23.31 20.74
C SER A 129 35.35 23.16 19.23
N VAL A 130 35.77 24.17 18.46
CA VAL A 130 35.65 24.16 16.98
C VAL A 130 36.39 22.96 16.36
N GLU A 131 37.53 22.58 16.91
CA GLU A 131 38.34 21.44 16.43
C GLU A 131 37.67 20.08 16.71
N GLU A 132 37.05 19.93 17.87
CA GLU A 132 36.29 18.71 18.24
C GLU A 132 35.07 18.54 17.33
N TYR A 133 34.33 19.63 17.08
CA TYR A 133 33.20 19.64 16.16
C TYR A 133 33.63 19.27 14.72
N PHE A 134 34.74 19.84 14.24
CA PHE A 134 35.25 19.56 12.90
C PHE A 134 35.71 18.10 12.76
N SER A 135 36.37 17.55 13.78
CA SER A 135 36.82 16.16 13.79
C SER A 135 35.65 15.16 13.79
N ARG A 136 34.60 15.47 14.56
CA ARG A 136 33.38 14.67 14.65
C ARG A 136 32.59 14.66 13.35
N THR A 137 32.41 15.83 12.72
CA THR A 137 31.72 15.94 11.43
C THR A 137 32.51 15.26 10.29
N LEU A 138 33.84 15.38 10.28
CA LEU A 138 34.70 14.72 9.30
C LEU A 138 34.62 13.19 9.37
N THR A 139 34.58 12.63 10.59
CA THR A 139 34.44 11.18 10.80
C THR A 139 33.15 10.64 10.19
N ILE A 140 32.06 11.41 10.24
CA ILE A 140 30.75 11.00 9.68
C ILE A 140 30.72 11.09 8.17
N LEU A 141 31.36 12.12 7.60
CA LEU A 141 31.51 12.23 6.14
C LEU A 141 32.37 11.10 5.57
N GLN A 142 33.32 10.58 6.35
CA GLN A 142 34.21 9.49 5.93
C GLN A 142 33.64 8.07 6.17
N THR A 143 32.62 7.93 7.03
CA THR A 143 32.00 6.62 7.35
C THR A 143 30.83 6.28 6.41
N ARG A 144 30.59 7.09 5.37
CA ARG A 144 29.66 6.83 4.27
C ARG A 144 30.42 6.56 2.98
#